data_AF-A0A352C364-F1
#
_entry.id   AF-A0A352C364-F1
#
_cell.length_a   1.000
_cell.length_b   1.000
_cell.length_c   1.000
_cell.angle_alpha   90.00
_cell.angle_beta   90.00
_cell.angle_gamma   90.00
#
_symmetry.space_group_name_H-M   'P 1'
#
loop_
_entity.id
_entity.type
_entity.pdbx_description
1 polymer ?
#
loop_
_entity_poly.entity_id
_entity_poly.type
_entity_poly.pdbx_seq_one_letter_code
_entity_poly.pdbx_strand_id
1 'polypeptide(L)'
;MPVFQQSSYIMGLIDTAISSQLSAYQQEVSSLHGLEAEFGLYQLRNVMESSRNSQQQTALKNFLKHRWSYLQNTDMQYCHDFQSPLNQVCIKIAGILHSLTGFPTLALLMPSLKRISEDSYVTSPYTDENINLKQIVISDDASRIIFIEDVLDFAILDGRLKHHCVVAGKSEELSTAEVHRVLTRHESVSLLFDIISDKVHHQLHGETAGAYLQRLINGLTLGNVDHNGQENIAGGEAHIAIAEFEHFLSILDEETRDRLMNTAALYEFYSSTPGESYRIMDCWDRLCRQASGQISMGTYCVKIIGSELEGILDSNPELYQMTAFHDAGLVNLDTLLERVEEAKENMIEALKQPIRRHLCHGPDSEQKVLAYLAEKIQKNTDFKLNQSAICLFTQTLYEQLGSGQTKLIDHFRKILTHVNETYSRYTIQQACHCMNAAHQALLLQQRSSQSLSDVHGLFQSRKKHCHTLDAKTSGTLSI
;
A
#
# COMPACT_ATOMS: atom_id res chain seq x y z
N MET A 1 43.30 6.26 10.59
CA MET A 1 43.13 6.63 12.02
C MET A 1 43.28 5.38 12.88
N PRO A 2 43.90 5.44 14.06
CA PRO A 2 43.91 4.31 14.99
C PRO A 2 42.48 3.98 15.44
N VAL A 3 42.12 2.69 15.44
CA VAL A 3 40.78 2.14 15.75
C VAL A 3 40.18 2.70 17.06
N PHE A 4 41.03 3.03 18.03
CA PHE A 4 40.61 3.63 19.31
C PHE A 4 40.08 5.07 19.19
N GLN A 5 40.61 5.89 18.28
CA GLN A 5 40.11 7.26 18.07
C GLN A 5 38.76 7.27 17.35
N GLN A 6 38.53 6.31 16.46
CA GLN A 6 37.24 6.16 15.78
C GLN A 6 36.12 5.76 16.76
N SER A 7 36.41 4.86 17.71
CA SER A 7 35.41 4.43 18.68
C SER A 7 34.92 5.57 19.57
N SER A 8 35.83 6.34 20.17
CA SER A 8 35.46 7.48 21.03
C SER A 8 34.67 8.57 20.29
N TYR A 9 35.03 8.84 19.04
CA TYR A 9 34.29 9.78 18.19
C TYR A 9 32.87 9.30 17.86
N ILE A 10 32.72 8.01 17.53
CA ILE A 10 31.41 7.39 17.26
C ILE A 10 30.52 7.43 18.50
N MET A 11 31.08 7.20 19.69
CA MET A 11 30.36 7.33 20.96
C MET A 11 29.82 8.74 21.16
N GLY A 12 30.66 9.75 20.95
CA GLY A 12 30.24 11.15 21.06
C GLY A 12 29.11 11.50 20.09
N LEU A 13 29.14 10.95 18.86
CA LEU A 13 28.07 11.17 17.88
C LEU A 13 26.76 10.50 18.28
N ILE A 14 26.81 9.27 18.79
CA ILE A 14 25.61 8.53 19.22
C ILE A 14 25.03 9.15 20.49
N ASP A 15 25.86 9.51 21.48
CA ASP A 15 25.41 10.17 22.71
C ASP A 15 24.80 11.54 22.43
N THR A 16 25.37 12.31 21.50
CA THR A 16 24.79 13.58 21.04
C THR A 16 23.45 13.36 20.34
N ALA A 17 23.35 12.32 19.50
CA ALA A 17 22.09 11.97 18.84
C ALA A 17 21.02 11.56 19.87
N ILE A 18 21.34 10.68 20.82
CA ILE A 18 20.43 10.26 21.89
C ILE A 18 19.99 11.46 22.75
N SER A 19 20.94 12.30 23.15
CA SER A 19 20.66 13.44 24.06
C SER A 19 19.79 14.51 23.40
N SER A 20 20.08 14.86 22.14
CA SER A 20 19.27 15.84 21.39
C SER A 20 17.83 15.34 21.18
N GLN A 21 17.68 14.05 20.88
CA GLN A 21 16.39 13.42 20.67
C GLN A 21 15.57 13.29 21.97
N LEU A 22 16.18 12.87 23.08
CA LEU A 22 15.51 12.79 24.38
C LEU A 22 14.97 14.15 24.85
N SER A 23 15.71 15.24 24.62
CA SER A 23 15.23 16.59 24.98
C SER A 23 14.04 17.07 24.16
N ALA A 24 13.95 16.66 22.89
CA ALA A 24 12.82 16.99 22.03
C ALA A 24 11.57 16.17 22.36
N TYR A 25 11.73 15.01 23.00
CA TYR A 25 10.69 13.99 23.13
C TYR A 25 9.87 14.05 24.43
N GLN A 26 10.25 14.89 25.40
CA GLN A 26 9.59 14.95 26.70
C GLN A 26 8.10 15.38 26.65
N GLN A 27 7.57 15.78 25.49
CA GLN A 27 6.18 16.19 25.33
C GLN A 27 5.25 15.10 24.74
N GLU A 28 5.76 13.94 24.29
CA GLU A 28 4.98 13.00 23.46
C GLU A 28 4.86 11.56 24.00
N VAL A 29 5.14 11.34 25.30
CA VAL A 29 5.13 9.99 25.93
C VAL A 29 3.71 9.39 26.10
N SER A 30 2.68 10.07 25.61
CA SER A 30 1.30 9.61 25.67
C SER A 30 0.95 8.55 24.61
N SER A 31 1.90 8.15 23.76
CA SER A 31 1.70 7.23 22.65
C SER A 31 2.58 5.99 22.74
N LEU A 32 2.16 4.90 22.10
CA LEU A 32 2.94 3.66 22.03
C LEU A 32 4.28 3.88 21.33
N HIS A 33 4.30 4.73 20.31
CA HIS A 33 5.50 5.13 19.57
C HIS A 33 6.51 5.78 20.50
N GLY A 34 6.03 6.61 21.43
CA GLY A 34 6.89 7.28 22.38
C GLY A 34 7.48 6.39 23.45
N LEU A 35 6.68 5.45 23.94
CA LEU A 35 7.17 4.42 24.83
C LEU A 35 8.21 3.51 24.16
N GLU A 36 7.96 3.11 22.90
CA GLU A 36 8.93 2.32 22.11
C GLU A 36 10.24 3.08 21.94
N ALA A 37 10.16 4.37 21.58
CA ALA A 37 11.33 5.22 21.44
C ALA A 37 12.12 5.36 22.75
N GLU A 38 11.45 5.66 23.88
CA GLU A 38 12.09 5.82 25.19
C GLU A 38 12.79 4.53 25.63
N PHE A 39 12.10 3.40 25.52
CA PHE A 39 12.66 2.10 25.91
C PHE A 39 13.81 1.67 25.00
N GLY A 40 13.68 1.84 23.68
CA GLY A 40 14.74 1.48 22.74
C GLY A 40 15.98 2.37 22.88
N LEU A 41 15.82 3.67 23.19
CA LEU A 41 16.95 4.55 23.53
C LEU A 41 17.63 4.11 24.83
N TYR A 42 16.86 3.68 25.84
CA TYR A 42 17.41 3.09 27.06
C TYR A 42 18.21 1.80 26.78
N GLN A 43 17.66 0.88 25.99
CA GLN A 43 18.36 -0.35 25.60
C GLN A 43 19.66 -0.05 24.85
N LEU A 44 19.61 0.92 23.92
CA LEU A 44 20.78 1.35 23.19
C LEU A 44 21.84 1.91 24.13
N ARG A 45 21.47 2.77 25.09
CA ARG A 45 22.40 3.29 26.11
C ARG A 45 23.07 2.15 26.88
N ASN A 46 22.32 1.14 27.31
CA ASN A 46 22.89 -0.03 27.99
C ASN A 46 23.91 -0.76 27.10
N VAL A 47 23.59 -0.95 25.81
CA VAL A 47 24.52 -1.56 24.83
C VAL A 47 25.83 -0.75 24.74
N MET A 48 25.72 0.58 24.78
CA MET A 48 26.85 1.50 24.70
C MET A 48 27.71 1.47 25.99
N GLU A 49 27.09 1.36 27.16
CA GLU A 49 27.78 1.30 28.46
C GLU A 49 28.40 -0.08 28.74
N SER A 50 27.78 -1.17 28.28
CA SER A 50 28.21 -2.54 28.61
C SER A 50 29.27 -3.13 27.68
N SER A 51 29.49 -2.54 26.50
CA SER A 51 30.28 -3.18 25.44
C SER A 51 31.65 -2.51 25.24
N ARG A 52 32.72 -3.30 25.13
CA ARG A 52 34.04 -2.80 24.70
C ARG A 52 34.10 -2.66 23.17
N ASN A 53 34.90 -1.72 22.64
CA ASN A 53 34.96 -1.32 21.22
C ASN A 53 34.66 -2.41 20.17
N SER A 54 35.33 -3.58 20.19
CA SER A 54 35.12 -4.63 19.18
C SER A 54 33.82 -5.43 19.37
N GLN A 55 33.35 -5.60 20.61
CA GLN A 55 32.07 -6.25 20.92
C GLN A 55 30.89 -5.32 20.65
N GLN A 56 31.13 -4.01 20.68
CA GLN A 56 30.11 -2.99 20.52
C GLN A 56 29.48 -2.98 19.13
N GLN A 57 30.27 -3.18 18.07
CA GLN A 57 29.71 -3.29 16.71
C GLN A 57 28.72 -4.45 16.60
N THR A 58 29.10 -5.62 17.16
CA THR A 58 28.22 -6.79 17.22
C THR A 58 26.98 -6.53 18.06
N ALA A 59 27.14 -5.86 19.20
CA ALA A 59 26.02 -5.52 20.07
C ALA A 59 25.03 -4.55 19.40
N LEU A 60 25.53 -3.55 18.67
CA LEU A 60 24.69 -2.62 17.88
C LEU A 60 23.99 -3.33 16.72
N LYS A 61 24.69 -4.20 15.98
CA LYS A 61 24.06 -5.04 14.94
C LYS A 61 22.95 -5.92 15.52
N ASN A 62 23.20 -6.53 16.68
CA ASN A 62 22.21 -7.35 17.37
C ASN A 62 21.02 -6.52 17.86
N PHE A 63 21.25 -5.30 18.34
CA PHE A 63 20.19 -4.37 18.72
C PHE A 63 19.30 -4.03 17.51
N LEU A 64 19.87 -3.60 16.38
CA LEU A 64 19.10 -3.28 15.16
C LEU A 64 18.30 -4.49 14.66
N LYS A 65 18.94 -5.67 14.59
CA LYS A 65 18.30 -6.92 14.18
C LYS A 65 17.14 -7.30 15.11
N HIS A 66 17.34 -7.20 16.43
CA HIS A 66 16.30 -7.54 17.39
C HIS A 66 15.13 -6.56 17.30
N ARG A 67 15.42 -5.27 17.17
CA ARG A 67 14.42 -4.22 16.97
C ARG A 67 13.57 -4.48 15.74
N TRP A 68 14.19 -4.75 14.60
CA TRP A 68 13.48 -5.05 13.37
C TRP A 68 12.50 -6.24 13.51
N SER A 69 12.89 -7.30 14.22
CA SER A 69 12.10 -8.53 14.32
C SER A 69 10.67 -8.35 14.87
N TYR A 70 10.43 -7.35 15.72
CA TYR A 70 9.10 -7.04 16.25
C TYR A 70 8.47 -5.78 15.64
N LEU A 71 9.22 -4.99 14.87
CA LEU A 71 8.73 -3.78 14.20
C LEU A 71 8.36 -3.98 12.73
N GLN A 72 8.86 -5.02 12.07
CA GLN A 72 8.74 -5.20 10.62
C GLN A 72 7.32 -5.20 10.04
N ASN A 73 6.30 -5.37 10.88
CA ASN A 73 4.89 -5.40 10.50
C ASN A 73 4.05 -4.36 11.28
N THR A 74 4.65 -3.21 11.60
CA THR A 74 4.04 -2.18 12.45
C THR A 74 4.32 -0.80 11.87
N ASP A 75 3.53 0.21 12.27
CA ASP A 75 3.74 1.60 11.84
C ASP A 75 5.04 2.20 12.40
N MET A 76 5.69 1.56 13.35
CA MET A 76 6.97 2.03 13.90
C MET A 76 8.19 1.62 13.05
N GLN A 77 7.99 0.88 11.96
CA GLN A 77 9.05 0.50 11.04
C GLN A 77 9.80 1.71 10.46
N TYR A 78 11.06 1.51 10.06
CA TYR A 78 11.96 2.57 9.64
C TYR A 78 11.47 3.39 8.44
N CYS A 79 10.80 2.75 7.49
CA CYS A 79 10.21 3.44 6.34
C CYS A 79 8.94 4.20 6.73
N HIS A 80 8.16 3.73 7.70
CA HIS A 80 6.88 4.36 8.04
C HIS A 80 7.07 5.56 8.98
N ASP A 81 7.61 5.33 10.18
CA ASP A 81 7.85 6.36 11.19
C ASP A 81 9.30 6.85 11.16
N PHE A 82 9.79 7.24 9.99
CA PHE A 82 11.19 7.67 9.83
C PHE A 82 11.56 8.86 10.71
N GLN A 83 10.59 9.70 11.11
CA GLN A 83 10.82 10.87 11.97
C GLN A 83 10.96 10.50 13.44
N SER A 84 10.61 9.27 13.84
CA SER A 84 10.81 8.83 15.21
C SER A 84 12.25 9.06 15.63
N PRO A 85 12.47 9.65 16.81
CA PRO A 85 13.81 9.87 17.34
C PRO A 85 14.65 8.60 17.37
N LEU A 86 14.06 7.47 17.75
CA LEU A 86 14.75 6.20 17.79
C LEU A 86 15.06 5.68 16.39
N ASN A 87 14.15 5.84 15.42
CA ASN A 87 14.41 5.49 14.02
C ASN A 87 15.57 6.32 13.46
N GLN A 88 15.59 7.63 13.69
CA GLN A 88 16.70 8.51 13.30
C GLN A 88 18.04 8.07 13.91
N VAL A 89 18.06 7.69 15.19
CA VAL A 89 19.26 7.16 15.85
C VAL A 89 19.69 5.84 15.23
N CYS A 90 18.75 4.91 14.99
CA CYS A 90 19.05 3.62 14.36
C CYS A 90 19.59 3.77 12.94
N ILE A 91 19.03 4.68 12.14
CA ILE A 91 19.50 5.00 10.79
C ILE A 91 20.93 5.53 10.83
N LYS A 92 21.24 6.46 11.75
CA LYS A 92 22.60 6.96 11.95
C LYS A 92 23.58 5.85 12.36
N ILE A 93 23.17 4.98 13.28
CA ILE A 93 23.98 3.83 13.70
C ILE A 93 24.24 2.90 12.51
N ALA A 94 23.22 2.58 11.71
CA ALA A 94 23.37 1.73 10.53
C ALA A 94 24.34 2.36 9.51
N GLY A 95 24.25 3.67 9.26
CA GLY A 95 25.19 4.39 8.39
C GLY A 95 26.63 4.33 8.91
N ILE A 96 26.85 4.52 10.22
CA ILE A 96 28.18 4.38 10.83
C ILE A 96 28.70 2.95 10.68
N LEU A 97 27.86 1.94 10.95
CA LEU A 97 28.22 0.53 10.81
C LEU A 97 28.51 0.16 9.36
N HIS A 98 27.80 0.75 8.40
CA HIS A 98 28.07 0.60 6.98
C HIS A 98 29.49 1.10 6.64
N SER A 99 29.83 2.34 7.02
CA SER A 99 31.17 2.90 6.78
C SER A 99 32.31 2.08 7.40
N LEU A 100 32.04 1.37 8.51
CA LEU A 100 33.03 0.54 9.18
C LEU A 100 33.16 -0.88 8.61
N THR A 101 32.07 -1.45 8.12
CA THR A 101 31.99 -2.88 7.82
C THR A 101 31.68 -3.21 6.37
N GLY A 102 31.31 -2.21 5.55
CA GLY A 102 30.89 -2.38 4.16
C GLY A 102 29.52 -3.04 4.00
N PHE A 103 28.85 -3.43 5.08
CA PHE A 103 27.50 -4.00 5.01
C PHE A 103 26.49 -2.91 4.66
N PRO A 104 25.54 -3.15 3.76
CA PRO A 104 24.60 -2.12 3.36
C PRO A 104 23.70 -1.63 4.50
N THR A 105 23.40 -0.33 4.51
CA THR A 105 22.60 0.33 5.55
C THR A 105 21.22 -0.33 5.72
N LEU A 106 20.52 -0.63 4.62
CA LEU A 106 19.21 -1.27 4.68
C LEU A 106 19.28 -2.70 5.21
N ALA A 107 20.29 -3.47 4.82
CA ALA A 107 20.49 -4.83 5.35
C ALA A 107 20.82 -4.84 6.85
N LEU A 108 21.42 -3.75 7.37
CA LEU A 108 21.66 -3.56 8.79
C LEU A 108 20.37 -3.19 9.55
N LEU A 109 19.53 -2.33 8.96
CA LEU A 109 18.26 -1.90 9.56
C LEU A 109 17.18 -2.97 9.48
N MET A 110 17.06 -3.63 8.34
CA MET A 110 15.97 -4.55 7.98
C MET A 110 16.55 -5.89 7.46
N PRO A 111 17.13 -6.73 8.34
CA PRO A 111 17.85 -7.93 7.90
C PRO A 111 17.00 -9.02 7.21
N SER A 112 15.67 -8.91 7.21
CA SER A 112 14.79 -9.82 6.47
C SER A 112 14.71 -9.51 4.98
N LEU A 113 15.16 -8.31 4.57
CA LEU A 113 15.17 -7.92 3.16
C LEU A 113 16.09 -8.83 2.36
N LYS A 114 15.53 -9.45 1.33
CA LYS A 114 16.25 -10.27 0.38
C LYS A 114 16.91 -9.36 -0.64
N ARG A 115 18.17 -9.64 -0.95
CA ARG A 115 18.84 -9.00 -2.08
C ARG A 115 18.28 -9.58 -3.37
N ILE A 116 17.60 -8.75 -4.15
CA ILE A 116 17.06 -9.12 -5.46
C ILE A 116 18.18 -8.92 -6.49
N SER A 117 18.32 -9.84 -7.45
CA SER A 117 19.31 -9.72 -8.52
C SER A 117 19.01 -8.50 -9.39
N GLU A 118 20.04 -7.82 -9.89
CA GLU A 118 19.87 -6.68 -10.80
C GLU A 118 19.03 -7.06 -12.04
N ASP A 119 19.22 -8.29 -12.55
CA ASP A 119 18.46 -8.83 -13.69
C ASP A 119 16.97 -9.07 -13.41
N SER A 120 16.54 -9.01 -12.14
CA SER A 120 15.14 -9.25 -11.75
C SER A 120 14.32 -7.97 -11.64
N TYR A 121 14.94 -6.79 -11.75
CA TYR A 121 14.21 -5.53 -11.78
C TYR A 121 13.68 -5.28 -13.19
N VAL A 122 12.43 -4.82 -13.28
CA VAL A 122 11.85 -4.35 -14.54
C VAL A 122 12.31 -2.92 -14.83
N THR A 123 12.54 -2.14 -13.78
CA THR A 123 13.10 -0.78 -13.77
C THR A 123 14.57 -0.78 -13.34
N SER A 124 15.16 0.40 -13.15
CA SER A 124 16.54 0.54 -12.71
C SER A 124 16.78 -0.18 -11.37
N PRO A 125 17.85 -1.00 -11.23
CA PRO A 125 18.19 -1.61 -9.95
C PRO A 125 18.57 -0.53 -8.95
N TYR A 126 18.16 -0.71 -7.69
CA TYR A 126 18.55 0.21 -6.64
C TYR A 126 19.90 -0.14 -6.03
N THR A 127 20.60 0.89 -5.56
CA THR A 127 21.77 0.75 -4.70
C THR A 127 21.43 1.21 -3.29
N ASP A 128 21.92 0.50 -2.29
CA ASP A 128 21.66 0.82 -0.87
C ASP A 128 22.19 2.20 -0.44
N GLU A 129 23.06 2.82 -1.24
CA GLU A 129 23.71 4.09 -0.94
C GLU A 129 22.80 5.32 -1.14
N ASN A 130 21.74 5.19 -1.94
CA ASN A 130 20.88 6.32 -2.33
C ASN A 130 19.40 6.16 -1.95
N ILE A 131 19.05 5.15 -1.16
CA ILE A 131 17.64 4.90 -0.85
C ILE A 131 17.12 5.88 0.17
N ASN A 132 16.14 6.66 -0.26
CA ASN A 132 15.31 7.46 0.62
C ASN A 132 14.21 6.58 1.22
N LEU A 133 14.28 6.33 2.53
CA LEU A 133 13.26 5.59 3.28
C LEU A 133 11.85 6.17 3.13
N LYS A 134 11.72 7.43 2.70
CA LYS A 134 10.43 8.07 2.44
C LYS A 134 9.71 7.55 1.20
N GLN A 135 10.48 7.12 0.20
CA GLN A 135 10.00 6.71 -1.13
C GLN A 135 9.77 5.20 -1.24
N ILE A 136 9.92 4.47 -0.14
CA ILE A 136 9.78 3.03 -0.11
C ILE A 136 8.74 2.58 0.90
N VAL A 137 8.10 1.46 0.59
CA VAL A 137 7.34 0.64 1.55
C VAL A 137 7.86 -0.79 1.52
N ILE A 138 7.41 -1.61 2.47
CA ILE A 138 7.87 -2.99 2.65
C ILE A 138 6.74 -3.96 2.27
N SER A 139 7.10 -5.07 1.63
CA SER A 139 6.16 -6.14 1.28
C SER A 139 5.54 -6.80 2.50
N ASP A 140 4.42 -7.50 2.33
CA ASP A 140 3.70 -8.17 3.44
C ASP A 140 4.56 -9.19 4.20
N ASP A 141 5.48 -9.85 3.51
CA ASP A 141 6.39 -10.83 4.10
C ASP A 141 7.68 -10.22 4.68
N ALA A 142 7.76 -8.88 4.71
CA ALA A 142 8.92 -8.10 5.12
C ALA A 142 10.22 -8.46 4.39
N SER A 143 10.14 -9.02 3.18
CA SER A 143 11.31 -9.53 2.45
C SER A 143 11.71 -8.70 1.24
N ARG A 144 10.88 -7.76 0.80
CA ARG A 144 11.14 -6.92 -0.37
C ARG A 144 10.83 -5.46 -0.11
N ILE A 145 11.56 -4.61 -0.81
CA ILE A 145 11.28 -3.18 -0.92
C ILE A 145 10.27 -2.98 -2.04
N ILE A 146 9.39 -2.01 -1.89
CA ILE A 146 8.47 -1.54 -2.93
C ILE A 146 8.74 -0.05 -3.10
N PHE A 147 9.25 0.35 -4.27
CA PHE A 147 9.47 1.75 -4.60
C PHE A 147 8.16 2.36 -5.06
N ILE A 148 7.72 3.43 -4.39
CA ILE A 148 6.44 4.07 -4.66
C ILE A 148 6.39 4.62 -6.09
N GLU A 149 7.49 5.24 -6.53
CA GLU A 149 7.60 5.80 -7.88
C GLU A 149 7.48 4.71 -8.95
N ASP A 150 8.27 3.64 -8.85
CA ASP A 150 8.23 2.53 -9.81
C ASP A 150 6.85 1.88 -9.92
N VAL A 151 6.17 1.64 -8.80
CA VAL A 151 4.84 1.00 -8.84
C VAL A 151 3.77 1.89 -9.47
N LEU A 152 3.91 3.21 -9.32
CA LEU A 152 3.03 4.19 -9.97
C LEU A 152 3.35 4.30 -11.46
N ASP A 153 4.63 4.29 -11.83
CA ASP A 153 5.06 4.30 -13.23
C ASP A 153 4.55 3.05 -13.97
N PHE A 154 4.53 1.88 -13.32
CA PHE A 154 3.84 0.70 -13.87
C PHE A 154 2.34 0.92 -14.04
N ALA A 155 1.68 1.52 -13.05
CA ALA A 155 0.25 1.75 -13.09
C ALA A 155 -0.18 2.75 -14.18
N ILE A 156 0.70 3.59 -14.71
CA ILE A 156 0.40 4.47 -15.86
C ILE A 156 -0.09 3.67 -17.08
N LEU A 157 0.37 2.41 -17.21
CA LEU A 157 0.07 1.54 -18.34
C LEU A 157 -1.32 0.92 -18.24
N ASP A 158 -1.72 0.41 -17.07
CA ASP A 158 -2.93 -0.41 -16.92
C ASP A 158 -3.76 -0.14 -15.65
N GLY A 159 -3.39 0.88 -14.88
CA GLY A 159 -4.09 1.30 -13.67
C GLY A 159 -3.87 0.37 -12.48
N ARG A 160 -2.90 -0.57 -12.56
CA ARG A 160 -2.65 -1.55 -11.50
C ARG A 160 -1.28 -1.36 -10.87
N LEU A 161 -1.26 -1.29 -9.54
CA LEU A 161 -0.01 -1.27 -8.79
C LEU A 161 0.59 -2.68 -8.74
N LYS A 162 1.81 -2.82 -9.26
CA LYS A 162 2.52 -4.10 -9.33
C LYS A 162 3.92 -3.99 -8.75
N HIS A 163 4.49 -5.12 -8.33
CA HIS A 163 5.88 -5.15 -7.93
C HIS A 163 6.81 -4.84 -9.12
N HIS A 164 7.72 -3.88 -8.90
CA HIS A 164 8.79 -3.49 -9.84
C HIS A 164 9.85 -4.59 -10.10
N CYS A 165 9.74 -5.75 -9.43
CA CYS A 165 10.62 -6.90 -9.64
C CYS A 165 9.81 -8.09 -10.18
N VAL A 166 10.44 -8.82 -11.09
CA VAL A 166 9.89 -10.02 -11.70
C VAL A 166 10.21 -11.22 -10.82
N VAL A 167 9.18 -11.98 -10.44
CA VAL A 167 9.33 -13.25 -9.74
C VAL A 167 8.83 -14.35 -10.66
N ALA A 168 9.70 -15.33 -10.94
CA ALA A 168 9.38 -16.43 -11.85
C ALA A 168 8.91 -15.97 -13.25
N GLY A 169 9.48 -14.87 -13.75
CA GLY A 169 9.18 -14.35 -15.09
C GLY A 169 7.91 -13.48 -15.19
N LYS A 170 7.22 -13.19 -14.07
CA LYS A 170 6.06 -12.28 -14.06
C LYS A 170 6.17 -11.20 -12.97
N SER A 171 5.65 -10.01 -13.28
CA SER A 171 5.38 -8.97 -12.28
C SER A 171 4.04 -9.28 -11.62
N GLU A 172 4.03 -9.36 -10.29
CA GLU A 172 2.84 -9.65 -9.49
C GLU A 172 2.16 -8.35 -9.04
N GLU A 173 0.83 -8.32 -9.02
CA GLU A 173 0.07 -7.20 -8.42
C GLU A 173 0.35 -7.10 -6.92
N LEU A 174 0.38 -5.88 -6.41
CA LEU A 174 0.50 -5.64 -4.98
C LEU A 174 -0.73 -6.19 -4.24
N SER A 175 -0.52 -6.72 -3.04
CA SER A 175 -1.62 -7.12 -2.17
C SER A 175 -2.47 -5.91 -1.74
N THR A 176 -3.70 -6.13 -1.28
CA THR A 176 -4.54 -5.03 -0.75
C THR A 176 -3.86 -4.26 0.39
N ALA A 177 -3.08 -4.94 1.23
CA ALA A 177 -2.37 -4.31 2.34
C ALA A 177 -1.15 -3.51 1.84
N GLU A 178 -0.47 -3.98 0.80
CA GLU A 178 0.63 -3.24 0.14
C GLU A 178 0.11 -2.01 -0.60
N VAL A 179 -0.96 -2.14 -1.37
CA VAL A 179 -1.66 -1.01 -2.01
C VAL A 179 -2.02 0.04 -0.97
N HIS A 180 -2.63 -0.37 0.15
CA HIS A 180 -2.95 0.54 1.24
C HIS A 180 -1.69 1.27 1.74
N ARG A 181 -0.60 0.55 2.05
CA ARG A 181 0.66 1.15 2.52
C ARG A 181 1.29 2.12 1.52
N VAL A 182 1.19 1.84 0.21
CA VAL A 182 1.66 2.76 -0.84
C VAL A 182 0.81 4.03 -0.83
N LEU A 183 -0.51 3.90 -0.94
CA LEU A 183 -1.42 5.04 -1.15
C LEU A 183 -1.56 5.94 0.09
N THR A 184 -1.48 5.38 1.29
CA THR A 184 -1.52 6.18 2.54
C THR A 184 -0.18 6.81 2.90
N ARG A 185 0.86 6.61 2.08
CA ARG A 185 2.18 7.18 2.36
C ARG A 185 2.12 8.70 2.43
N HIS A 186 1.44 9.31 1.47
CA HIS A 186 1.22 10.74 1.39
C HIS A 186 0.01 11.02 0.50
N GLU A 187 -0.74 12.09 0.77
CA GLU A 187 -1.93 12.46 -0.01
C GLU A 187 -1.65 12.61 -1.51
N SER A 188 -0.48 13.15 -1.87
CA SER A 188 -0.04 13.26 -3.27
C SER A 188 0.15 11.91 -3.98
N VAL A 189 0.48 10.84 -3.25
CA VAL A 189 0.61 9.48 -3.82
C VAL A 189 -0.77 8.96 -4.21
N SER A 190 -1.75 9.11 -3.32
CA SER A 190 -3.15 8.75 -3.61
C SER A 190 -3.70 9.58 -4.76
N LEU A 191 -3.50 10.90 -4.73
CA LEU A 191 -3.98 11.80 -5.79
C LEU A 191 -3.40 11.44 -7.16
N LEU A 192 -2.11 11.16 -7.24
CA LEU A 192 -1.47 10.72 -8.48
C LEU A 192 -2.09 9.40 -8.96
N PHE A 193 -2.28 8.43 -8.07
CA PHE A 193 -2.90 7.16 -8.45
C PHE A 193 -4.36 7.31 -8.91
N ASP A 194 -5.13 8.23 -8.31
CA ASP A 194 -6.49 8.55 -8.75
C ASP A 194 -6.47 9.13 -10.18
N ILE A 195 -5.55 10.05 -10.48
CA ILE A 195 -5.39 10.65 -11.82
C ILE A 195 -4.93 9.59 -12.84
N ILE A 196 -4.02 8.70 -12.46
CA ILE A 196 -3.60 7.55 -13.29
C ILE A 196 -4.80 6.65 -13.58
N SER A 197 -5.63 6.38 -12.57
CA SER A 197 -6.85 5.57 -12.71
C SER A 197 -7.85 6.24 -13.64
N ASP A 198 -8.04 7.55 -13.55
CA ASP A 198 -8.89 8.34 -14.46
C ASP A 198 -8.37 8.27 -15.90
N LYS A 199 -7.06 8.43 -16.11
CA LYS A 199 -6.40 8.28 -17.42
C LYS A 199 -6.65 6.90 -18.01
N VAL A 200 -6.35 5.86 -17.27
CA VAL A 200 -6.50 4.47 -17.76
C VAL A 200 -7.97 4.15 -17.99
N HIS A 201 -8.86 4.60 -17.12
CA HIS A 201 -10.30 4.47 -17.31
C HIS A 201 -10.76 5.16 -18.60
N HIS A 202 -10.28 6.37 -18.87
CA HIS A 202 -10.56 7.06 -20.13
C HIS A 202 -10.04 6.28 -21.34
N GLN A 203 -8.82 5.72 -21.26
CA GLN A 203 -8.24 4.94 -22.35
C GLN A 203 -8.95 3.60 -22.58
N LEU A 204 -9.48 2.96 -21.54
CA LEU A 204 -10.13 1.64 -21.65
C LEU A 204 -11.64 1.72 -21.85
N HIS A 205 -12.30 2.74 -21.34
CA HIS A 205 -13.76 2.84 -21.27
C HIS A 205 -14.32 4.11 -21.91
N GLY A 206 -13.46 4.99 -22.44
CA GLY A 206 -13.90 6.16 -23.18
C GLY A 206 -14.68 5.81 -24.45
N GLU A 207 -15.48 6.79 -24.90
CA GLU A 207 -16.25 6.74 -26.15
C GLU A 207 -15.48 7.37 -27.32
N THR A 208 -14.16 7.16 -27.34
CA THR A 208 -13.25 7.73 -28.33
C THR A 208 -12.68 6.62 -29.21
N ALA A 209 -12.23 6.97 -30.42
CA ALA A 209 -11.66 6.01 -31.35
C ALA A 209 -10.42 5.32 -30.75
N GLY A 210 -9.58 6.07 -30.04
CA GLY A 210 -8.44 5.54 -29.32
C GLY A 210 -8.84 4.50 -28.26
N ALA A 211 -9.92 4.77 -27.50
CA ALA A 211 -10.38 3.83 -26.47
C ALA A 211 -10.99 2.55 -27.06
N TYR A 212 -11.80 2.66 -28.11
CA TYR A 212 -12.30 1.48 -28.84
C TYR A 212 -11.15 0.69 -29.49
N LEU A 213 -10.12 1.37 -30.01
CA LEU A 213 -8.94 0.72 -30.58
C LEU A 213 -8.12 0.01 -29.49
N GLN A 214 -7.94 0.61 -28.32
CA GLN A 214 -7.28 -0.02 -27.17
C GLN A 214 -8.04 -1.27 -26.70
N ARG A 215 -9.38 -1.22 -26.64
CA ARG A 215 -10.21 -2.40 -26.34
C ARG A 215 -10.03 -3.51 -27.39
N LEU A 216 -9.96 -3.15 -28.67
CA LEU A 216 -9.63 -4.08 -29.75
C LEU A 216 -8.26 -4.73 -29.53
N ILE A 217 -7.20 -3.94 -29.32
CA ILE A 217 -5.83 -4.42 -29.08
C ILE A 217 -5.79 -5.40 -27.89
N ASN A 218 -6.45 -5.05 -26.78
CA ASN A 218 -6.52 -5.90 -25.59
C ASN A 218 -7.24 -7.21 -25.88
N GLY A 219 -8.39 -7.16 -26.56
CA GLY A 219 -9.14 -8.35 -26.94
C GLY A 219 -8.38 -9.27 -27.90
N LEU A 220 -7.65 -8.71 -28.88
CA LEU A 220 -6.80 -9.46 -29.79
C LEU A 220 -5.63 -10.14 -29.05
N THR A 221 -5.06 -9.46 -28.05
CA THR A 221 -3.96 -9.99 -27.23
C THR A 221 -4.43 -11.11 -26.32
N LEU A 222 -5.57 -10.95 -25.65
CA LEU A 222 -6.17 -11.96 -24.77
C LEU A 222 -6.78 -13.14 -25.54
N GLY A 223 -7.29 -12.88 -26.75
CA GLY A 223 -7.84 -13.90 -27.64
C GLY A 223 -6.78 -14.69 -28.42
N ASN A 224 -5.49 -14.48 -28.16
CA ASN A 224 -4.43 -15.32 -28.70
C ASN A 224 -4.55 -16.76 -28.18
N VAL A 225 -4.59 -17.72 -29.11
CA VAL A 225 -4.71 -19.17 -28.88
C VAL A 225 -3.34 -19.87 -29.01
N ASP A 226 -2.37 -19.28 -29.71
CA ASP A 226 -1.03 -19.83 -29.92
C ASP A 226 0.07 -18.77 -29.69
N HIS A 227 1.00 -19.08 -28.79
CA HIS A 227 2.11 -18.20 -28.42
C HIS A 227 3.08 -17.89 -29.57
N ASN A 228 3.05 -18.69 -30.64
CA ASN A 228 3.93 -18.56 -31.81
C ASN A 228 3.28 -17.86 -33.01
N GLY A 229 2.04 -17.38 -32.87
CA GLY A 229 1.35 -16.63 -33.91
C GLY A 229 0.95 -17.43 -35.15
N GLN A 230 0.63 -18.72 -34.95
CA GLN A 230 0.13 -19.63 -36.00
C GLN A 230 -1.37 -19.92 -35.83
N GLU A 231 -2.16 -18.89 -35.53
CA GLU A 231 -3.55 -19.06 -35.16
C GLU A 231 -4.47 -19.10 -36.37
N ASN A 232 -5.11 -20.25 -36.60
CA ASN A 232 -6.13 -20.36 -37.64
C ASN A 232 -7.50 -19.79 -37.20
N ILE A 233 -7.73 -19.65 -35.89
CA ILE A 233 -9.00 -19.21 -35.29
C ILE A 233 -8.68 -18.30 -34.10
N ALA A 234 -9.26 -17.10 -34.09
CA ALA A 234 -9.15 -16.17 -32.98
C ALA A 234 -9.94 -16.68 -31.76
N GLY A 235 -9.43 -16.43 -30.55
CA GLY A 235 -10.15 -16.74 -29.31
C GLY A 235 -11.40 -15.89 -29.10
N GLY A 236 -12.25 -16.29 -28.14
CA GLY A 236 -13.52 -15.61 -27.86
C GLY A 236 -13.39 -14.11 -27.56
N GLU A 237 -12.36 -13.72 -26.79
CA GLU A 237 -12.10 -12.31 -26.45
C GLU A 237 -11.81 -11.44 -27.68
N ALA A 238 -11.05 -11.99 -28.65
CA ALA A 238 -10.77 -11.29 -29.90
C ALA A 238 -12.05 -11.07 -30.71
N HIS A 239 -12.94 -12.07 -30.79
CA HIS A 239 -14.22 -11.93 -31.47
C HIS A 239 -15.12 -10.85 -30.86
N ILE A 240 -15.20 -10.79 -29.52
CA ILE A 240 -15.98 -9.77 -28.81
C ILE A 240 -15.44 -8.38 -29.15
N ALA A 241 -14.12 -8.19 -29.06
CA ALA A 241 -13.51 -6.89 -29.29
C ALA A 241 -13.58 -6.44 -30.77
N ILE A 242 -13.49 -7.38 -31.72
CA ILE A 242 -13.71 -7.11 -33.15
C ILE A 242 -15.15 -6.62 -33.38
N ALA A 243 -16.15 -7.31 -32.82
CA ALA A 243 -17.55 -6.93 -32.98
C ALA A 243 -17.86 -5.56 -32.34
N GLU A 244 -17.25 -5.27 -31.18
CA GLU A 244 -17.38 -3.98 -30.52
C GLU A 244 -16.80 -2.84 -31.39
N PHE A 245 -15.60 -3.04 -31.95
CA PHE A 245 -14.97 -2.07 -32.84
C PHE A 245 -15.75 -1.89 -34.15
N GLU A 246 -16.28 -2.98 -34.73
CA GLU A 246 -17.17 -2.91 -35.91
C GLU A 246 -18.41 -2.07 -35.64
N HIS A 247 -19.04 -2.26 -34.48
CA HIS A 247 -20.18 -1.46 -34.07
C HIS A 247 -19.81 0.03 -33.96
N PHE A 248 -18.68 0.35 -33.33
CA PHE A 248 -18.18 1.73 -33.27
C PHE A 248 -17.96 2.33 -34.68
N LEU A 249 -17.34 1.60 -35.60
CA LEU A 249 -17.17 2.06 -36.98
C LEU A 249 -18.51 2.34 -37.69
N SER A 250 -19.56 1.58 -37.34
CA SER A 250 -20.90 1.74 -37.95
C SER A 250 -21.64 3.00 -37.51
N ILE A 251 -21.29 3.56 -36.34
CA ILE A 251 -21.92 4.77 -35.79
C ILE A 251 -21.14 6.06 -36.12
N LEU A 252 -19.90 5.95 -36.61
CA LEU A 252 -19.13 7.09 -37.09
C LEU A 252 -19.72 7.64 -38.40
N ASP A 253 -19.64 8.96 -38.57
CA ASP A 253 -19.86 9.57 -39.88
C ASP A 253 -18.74 9.17 -40.86
N GLU A 254 -19.03 9.27 -42.16
CA GLU A 254 -18.13 8.80 -43.22
C GLU A 254 -16.76 9.50 -43.18
N GLU A 255 -16.73 10.82 -42.92
CA GLU A 255 -15.49 11.58 -42.86
C GLU A 255 -14.62 11.16 -41.66
N THR A 256 -15.21 11.02 -40.48
CA THR A 256 -14.49 10.57 -39.27
C THR A 256 -14.00 9.13 -39.43
N ARG A 257 -14.82 8.24 -39.98
CA ARG A 257 -14.44 6.85 -40.24
C ARG A 257 -13.29 6.76 -41.23
N ASP A 258 -13.34 7.49 -42.34
CA ASP A 258 -12.29 7.50 -43.35
C ASP A 258 -10.98 8.05 -42.78
N ARG A 259 -11.05 9.09 -41.94
CA ARG A 259 -9.89 9.63 -41.23
C ARG A 259 -9.27 8.58 -40.30
N LEU A 260 -10.07 7.92 -39.46
CA LEU A 260 -9.60 6.86 -38.55
C LEU A 260 -8.95 5.71 -39.32
N MET A 261 -9.63 5.20 -40.36
CA MET A 261 -9.15 4.04 -41.12
C MET A 261 -7.85 4.32 -41.88
N ASN A 262 -7.60 5.58 -42.24
CA ASN A 262 -6.36 6.01 -42.89
C ASN A 262 -5.25 6.45 -41.92
N THR A 263 -5.49 6.48 -40.61
CA THR A 263 -4.43 6.71 -39.60
C THR A 263 -3.38 5.62 -39.69
N ALA A 264 -2.11 6.02 -39.64
CA ALA A 264 -0.97 5.16 -39.89
C ALA A 264 0.16 5.40 -38.88
N ALA A 265 0.98 4.38 -38.65
CA ALA A 265 2.27 4.52 -37.97
C ALA A 265 3.42 4.41 -38.97
N LEU A 266 4.52 5.12 -38.69
CA LEU A 266 5.80 4.88 -39.33
C LEU A 266 6.51 3.75 -38.57
N TYR A 267 6.73 2.64 -39.26
CA TYR A 267 7.30 1.45 -38.66
C TYR A 267 8.83 1.51 -38.72
N GLU A 268 9.48 2.11 -37.72
CA GLU A 268 10.95 2.24 -37.70
C GLU A 268 11.67 1.00 -37.15
N PHE A 269 10.98 0.07 -36.47
CA PHE A 269 11.64 -0.89 -35.58
C PHE A 269 11.67 -2.37 -36.01
N TYR A 270 10.78 -2.84 -36.91
CA TYR A 270 10.73 -4.29 -37.22
C TYR A 270 10.63 -4.67 -38.71
N SER A 271 10.51 -3.72 -39.64
CA SER A 271 10.51 -4.07 -41.08
C SER A 271 11.94 -4.06 -41.64
N SER A 272 12.25 -5.11 -42.40
CA SER A 272 13.48 -5.18 -43.22
C SER A 272 13.49 -4.13 -44.36
N THR A 273 12.37 -3.43 -44.51
CA THR A 273 12.05 -2.44 -45.54
C THR A 273 11.76 -1.09 -44.86
N PRO A 274 12.76 -0.19 -44.81
CA PRO A 274 12.56 1.18 -44.33
C PRO A 274 11.45 1.87 -45.14
N GLY A 275 10.43 2.39 -44.45
CA GLY A 275 9.38 3.22 -45.06
C GLY A 275 8.04 2.51 -45.34
N GLU A 276 7.84 1.28 -44.88
CA GLU A 276 6.48 0.70 -44.85
C GLU A 276 5.66 1.36 -43.72
N SER A 277 4.52 1.94 -44.09
CA SER A 277 3.53 2.46 -43.14
C SER A 277 2.33 1.54 -43.17
N TYR A 278 1.86 1.16 -41.99
CA TYR A 278 0.66 0.33 -41.82
C TYR A 278 -0.48 1.22 -41.33
N ARG A 279 -1.65 1.13 -41.99
CA ARG A 279 -2.86 1.83 -41.57
C ARG A 279 -3.80 0.92 -40.81
N ILE A 280 -4.70 1.53 -40.06
CA ILE A 280 -5.80 0.80 -39.38
C ILE A 280 -6.60 -0.02 -40.40
N MET A 281 -6.87 0.53 -41.59
CA MET A 281 -7.57 -0.19 -42.66
C MET A 281 -6.87 -1.47 -43.09
N ASP A 282 -5.53 -1.47 -43.19
CA ASP A 282 -4.79 -2.64 -43.63
C ASP A 282 -4.85 -3.76 -42.57
N CYS A 283 -4.84 -3.39 -41.28
CA CYS A 283 -5.05 -4.30 -40.15
C CYS A 283 -6.49 -4.83 -40.11
N TRP A 284 -7.47 -3.95 -40.30
CA TRP A 284 -8.89 -4.28 -40.29
C TRP A 284 -9.27 -5.24 -41.42
N ASP A 285 -8.80 -4.99 -42.64
CA ASP A 285 -9.01 -5.88 -43.78
C ASP A 285 -8.52 -7.31 -43.50
N ARG A 286 -7.38 -7.45 -42.79
CA ARG A 286 -6.84 -8.75 -42.39
C ARG A 286 -7.75 -9.45 -41.37
N LEU A 287 -8.33 -8.71 -40.42
CA LEU A 287 -9.29 -9.24 -39.46
C LEU A 287 -10.60 -9.67 -40.14
N CYS A 288 -11.15 -8.84 -41.05
CA CYS A 288 -12.42 -9.12 -41.72
C CYS A 288 -12.34 -10.26 -42.76
N ARG A 289 -11.19 -10.49 -43.40
CA ARG A 289 -11.01 -11.60 -44.36
C ARG A 289 -11.22 -12.98 -43.76
N GLN A 290 -11.13 -13.14 -42.44
CA GLN A 290 -11.47 -14.40 -41.77
C GLN A 290 -12.98 -14.71 -41.79
N ALA A 291 -13.85 -13.70 -41.82
CA ALA A 291 -15.31 -13.91 -41.81
C ALA A 291 -15.87 -14.49 -43.12
N SER A 292 -15.14 -14.37 -44.24
CA SER A 292 -15.61 -14.77 -45.58
C SER A 292 -15.17 -16.19 -46.01
N GLY A 293 -14.43 -16.92 -45.17
CA GLY A 293 -14.05 -18.32 -45.43
C GLY A 293 -12.98 -18.54 -46.51
N GLN A 294 -12.37 -17.49 -47.06
CA GLN A 294 -11.24 -17.59 -47.98
C GLN A 294 -9.91 -17.54 -47.21
N ILE A 295 -9.43 -18.70 -46.77
CA ILE A 295 -8.14 -18.84 -46.07
C ILE A 295 -7.03 -18.90 -47.13
N SER A 296 -6.33 -17.79 -47.38
CA SER A 296 -5.06 -17.80 -48.11
C SER A 296 -3.91 -17.98 -47.11
N MET A 297 -2.79 -18.59 -47.52
CA MET A 297 -1.64 -18.98 -46.67
C MET A 297 -0.83 -17.81 -46.06
N GLY A 298 -1.46 -16.73 -45.61
CA GLY A 298 -0.83 -15.72 -44.77
C GLY A 298 -0.94 -16.13 -43.32
N THR A 299 0.13 -16.00 -42.53
CA THR A 299 0.11 -16.18 -41.08
C THR A 299 -0.87 -15.17 -40.48
N TYR A 300 -2.09 -15.61 -40.16
CA TYR A 300 -3.08 -14.82 -39.44
C TYR A 300 -2.73 -14.90 -37.97
N CYS A 301 -2.34 -13.79 -37.38
CA CYS A 301 -2.00 -13.75 -35.98
C CYS A 301 -2.63 -12.50 -35.40
N VAL A 302 -3.71 -12.68 -34.64
CA VAL A 302 -4.38 -11.55 -33.96
C VAL A 302 -3.41 -10.82 -33.04
N LYS A 303 -2.37 -11.50 -32.52
CA LYS A 303 -1.29 -10.88 -31.77
C LYS A 303 -0.39 -9.97 -32.63
N ILE A 304 -0.05 -10.37 -33.86
CA ILE A 304 0.71 -9.51 -34.78
C ILE A 304 -0.12 -8.27 -35.12
N ILE A 305 -1.39 -8.47 -35.46
CA ILE A 305 -2.30 -7.35 -35.79
C ILE A 305 -2.49 -6.44 -34.56
N GLY A 306 -2.67 -7.00 -33.37
CA GLY A 306 -2.77 -6.25 -32.12
C GLY A 306 -1.53 -5.38 -31.87
N SER A 307 -0.33 -5.94 -32.08
CA SER A 307 0.94 -5.19 -31.94
C SER A 307 1.12 -4.11 -33.01
N GLU A 308 0.68 -4.36 -34.25
CA GLU A 308 0.66 -3.33 -35.31
C GLU A 308 -0.29 -2.18 -34.95
N LEU A 309 -1.51 -2.51 -34.49
CA LEU A 309 -2.50 -1.52 -34.05
C LEU A 309 -2.03 -0.73 -32.82
N GLU A 310 -1.35 -1.37 -31.88
CA GLU A 310 -0.71 -0.72 -30.72
C GLU A 310 0.30 0.33 -31.18
N GLY A 311 1.18 -0.02 -32.12
CA GLY A 311 2.12 0.94 -32.71
C GLY A 311 1.43 2.12 -33.42
N ILE A 312 0.29 1.88 -34.08
CA ILE A 312 -0.54 2.95 -34.66
C ILE A 312 -1.12 3.86 -33.57
N LEU A 313 -1.69 3.28 -32.51
CA LEU A 313 -2.30 4.04 -31.41
C LEU A 313 -1.25 4.87 -30.66
N ASP A 314 -0.08 4.31 -30.37
CA ASP A 314 1.04 5.01 -29.72
C ASP A 314 1.55 6.19 -30.54
N SER A 315 1.53 6.06 -31.88
CA SER A 315 1.98 7.12 -32.79
C SER A 315 0.93 8.23 -33.00
N ASN A 316 -0.32 8.00 -32.59
CA ASN A 316 -1.45 8.89 -32.88
C ASN A 316 -2.33 9.07 -31.62
N PRO A 317 -1.82 9.68 -30.54
CA PRO A 317 -2.56 9.87 -29.29
C PRO A 317 -3.83 10.73 -29.45
N GLU A 318 -3.93 11.55 -30.50
CA GLU A 318 -5.12 12.33 -30.83
C GLU A 318 -6.35 11.45 -31.16
N LEU A 319 -6.16 10.15 -31.42
CA LEU A 319 -7.27 9.21 -31.55
C LEU A 319 -8.13 9.15 -30.27
N TYR A 320 -7.56 9.43 -29.09
CA TYR A 320 -8.31 9.56 -27.84
C TYR A 320 -9.16 10.83 -27.76
N GLN A 321 -9.06 11.75 -28.73
CA GLN A 321 -9.89 12.95 -28.85
C GLN A 321 -10.93 12.81 -29.97
N MET A 322 -10.86 11.74 -30.77
CA MET A 322 -11.79 11.47 -31.86
C MET A 322 -13.03 10.74 -31.34
N THR A 323 -14.20 11.38 -31.43
CA THR A 323 -15.44 10.87 -30.84
C THR A 323 -16.53 10.71 -31.90
N ALA A 324 -17.45 9.77 -31.70
CA ALA A 324 -18.66 9.66 -32.52
C ALA A 324 -19.68 10.77 -32.21
N PHE A 325 -19.57 11.36 -31.01
CA PHE A 325 -20.52 12.33 -30.48
C PHE A 325 -19.82 13.67 -30.23
N HIS A 326 -20.43 14.77 -30.65
CA HIS A 326 -19.99 16.14 -30.32
C HIS A 326 -20.33 16.50 -28.87
N ASP A 327 -19.83 15.74 -27.91
CA ASP A 327 -20.02 16.06 -26.49
C ASP A 327 -18.90 16.99 -26.01
N ALA A 328 -19.28 18.18 -25.54
CA ALA A 328 -18.36 19.21 -25.02
C ALA A 328 -17.82 18.88 -23.61
N GLY A 329 -18.24 17.75 -23.02
CA GLY A 329 -17.86 17.33 -21.67
C GLY A 329 -16.70 16.32 -21.58
N LEU A 330 -16.13 15.87 -22.70
CA LEU A 330 -15.08 14.86 -22.65
C LEU A 330 -13.76 15.45 -22.14
N VAL A 331 -13.23 14.83 -21.10
CA VAL A 331 -11.91 15.16 -20.56
C VAL A 331 -10.87 14.81 -21.62
N ASN A 332 -10.07 15.81 -22.03
CA ASN A 332 -9.00 15.61 -23.00
C ASN A 332 -7.88 14.76 -22.37
N LEU A 333 -7.44 13.71 -23.08
CA LEU A 333 -6.30 12.88 -22.67
C LEU A 333 -5.03 13.70 -22.44
N ASP A 334 -4.75 14.72 -23.26
CA ASP A 334 -3.59 15.59 -23.09
C ASP A 334 -3.63 16.30 -21.73
N THR A 335 -4.82 16.77 -21.32
CA THR A 335 -5.02 17.37 -20.00
C THR A 335 -4.83 16.35 -18.88
N LEU A 336 -5.19 15.09 -19.08
CA LEU A 336 -4.93 14.02 -18.10
C LEU A 336 -3.43 13.71 -18.02
N LEU A 337 -2.72 13.65 -19.15
CA LEU A 337 -1.28 13.43 -19.20
C LEU A 337 -0.51 14.57 -18.51
N GLU A 338 -0.86 15.83 -18.80
CA GLU A 338 -0.29 17.00 -18.11
C GLU A 338 -0.53 16.92 -16.59
N ARG A 339 -1.74 16.53 -16.17
CA ARG A 339 -2.07 16.34 -14.74
C ARG A 339 -1.30 15.18 -14.10
N VAL A 340 -1.02 14.10 -14.83
CA VAL A 340 -0.19 12.99 -14.34
C VAL A 340 1.23 13.49 -14.09
N GLU A 341 1.84 14.18 -15.06
CA GLU A 341 3.20 14.71 -14.91
C GLU A 341 3.29 15.74 -13.78
N GLU A 342 2.35 16.69 -13.71
CA GLU A 342 2.29 17.67 -12.63
C GLU A 342 2.11 16.99 -11.25
N ALA A 343 1.21 16.01 -11.15
CA ALA A 343 0.99 15.27 -9.92
C ALA A 343 2.21 14.42 -9.52
N LYS A 344 2.96 13.89 -10.49
CA LYS A 344 4.22 13.17 -10.28
C LYS A 344 5.30 14.08 -9.73
N GLU A 345 5.51 15.25 -10.33
CA GLU A 345 6.46 16.25 -9.80
C GLU A 345 6.08 16.68 -8.37
N ASN A 346 4.80 16.97 -8.14
CA ASN A 346 4.28 17.33 -6.82
C ASN A 346 4.47 16.20 -5.80
N MET A 347 4.28 14.94 -6.20
CA MET A 347 4.54 13.78 -5.35
C MET A 347 6.02 13.68 -4.98
N ILE A 348 6.92 13.79 -5.96
CA ILE A 348 8.37 13.72 -5.73
C ILE A 348 8.81 14.79 -4.74
N GLU A 349 8.33 16.03 -4.90
CA GLU A 349 8.66 17.12 -3.98
C GLU A 349 8.06 16.91 -2.58
N ALA A 350 6.79 16.48 -2.50
CA ALA A 350 6.13 16.18 -1.24
C ALA A 350 6.85 15.08 -0.43
N LEU A 351 7.34 14.03 -1.10
CA LEU A 351 8.10 12.95 -0.47
C LEU A 351 9.49 13.40 0.03
N LYS A 352 9.99 14.58 -0.35
CA LYS A 352 11.19 15.18 0.27
C LYS A 352 10.85 15.85 1.60
N GLN A 353 9.63 16.36 1.77
CA GLN A 353 9.18 17.07 2.97
C GLN A 353 8.93 16.13 4.15
N PRO A 354 8.79 16.64 5.39
CA PRO A 354 8.37 15.85 6.54
C PRO A 354 6.94 15.32 6.35
N ILE A 355 6.79 14.02 6.15
CA ILE A 355 5.48 13.35 6.01
C ILE A 355 4.76 13.31 7.37
N ARG A 356 3.47 13.64 7.39
CA ARG A 356 2.62 13.45 8.58
C ARG A 356 2.35 11.97 8.80
N ARG A 357 2.39 11.52 10.05
CA ARG A 357 2.13 10.12 10.41
C ARG A 357 0.70 9.72 10.01
N HIS A 358 0.56 8.64 9.24
CA HIS A 358 -0.71 8.02 8.89
C HIS A 358 -0.65 6.54 9.28
N LEU A 359 -1.47 6.09 10.24
CA LEU A 359 -1.46 4.70 10.68
C LEU A 359 -1.86 3.77 9.52
N CYS A 360 -1.00 2.82 9.17
CA CYS A 360 -1.17 1.87 8.06
C CYS A 360 -1.35 0.44 8.53
N HIS A 361 -1.00 0.14 9.78
CA HIS A 361 -1.13 -1.18 10.36
C HIS A 361 -2.27 -1.21 11.38
N GLY A 362 -2.99 -2.35 11.40
CA GLY A 362 -4.14 -2.53 12.28
C GLY A 362 -3.76 -2.68 13.77
N PRO A 363 -4.75 -2.65 14.67
CA PRO A 363 -4.51 -2.74 16.12
C PRO A 363 -3.71 -3.97 16.56
N ASP A 364 -3.70 -5.05 15.77
CA ASP A 364 -2.94 -6.28 16.04
C ASP A 364 -1.42 -6.08 15.98
N SER A 365 -0.92 -5.14 15.17
CA SER A 365 0.52 -4.85 15.10
C SER A 365 0.99 -4.11 16.34
N GLU A 366 0.20 -3.16 16.83
CA GLU A 366 0.49 -2.40 18.05
C GLU A 366 0.51 -3.30 19.28
N GLN A 367 -0.40 -4.28 19.34
CA GLN A 367 -0.43 -5.29 20.40
C GLN A 367 0.87 -6.08 20.50
N LYS A 368 1.45 -6.50 19.35
CA LYS A 368 2.71 -7.25 19.33
C LYS A 368 3.87 -6.42 19.88
N VAL A 369 3.94 -5.14 19.52
CA VAL A 369 4.95 -4.22 20.07
C VAL A 369 4.75 -4.04 21.56
N LEU A 370 3.51 -3.79 22.00
CA LEU A 370 3.21 -3.61 23.42
C LEU A 370 3.56 -4.86 24.25
N ALA A 371 3.19 -6.05 23.78
CA ALA A 371 3.51 -7.31 24.43
C ALA A 371 5.02 -7.53 24.54
N TYR A 372 5.77 -7.22 23.48
CA TYR A 372 7.22 -7.24 23.50
C TYR A 372 7.80 -6.25 24.52
N LEU A 373 7.36 -4.99 24.47
CA LEU A 373 7.85 -3.94 25.38
C LEU A 373 7.59 -4.31 26.83
N ALA A 374 6.41 -4.83 27.14
CA ALA A 374 6.06 -5.28 28.47
C ALA A 374 6.99 -6.37 29.00
N GLU A 375 7.22 -7.42 28.21
CA GLU A 375 8.11 -8.52 28.57
C GLU A 375 9.54 -8.03 28.83
N LYS A 376 10.01 -7.09 28.00
CA LYS A 376 11.37 -6.55 28.11
C LYS A 376 11.52 -5.57 29.26
N ILE A 377 10.56 -4.68 29.49
CA ILE A 377 10.57 -3.76 30.62
C ILE A 377 10.53 -4.53 31.94
N GLN A 378 9.73 -5.59 32.03
CA GLN A 378 9.73 -6.47 33.19
C GLN A 378 11.12 -7.01 33.55
N LYS A 379 11.91 -7.36 32.53
CA LYS A 379 13.26 -7.91 32.70
C LYS A 379 14.32 -6.85 32.98
N ASN A 380 14.02 -5.56 32.82
CA ASN A 380 14.95 -4.44 32.99
C ASN A 380 14.45 -3.52 34.11
N THR A 381 14.67 -3.92 35.37
CA THR A 381 14.18 -3.22 36.57
C THR A 381 14.72 -1.79 36.72
N ASP A 382 15.83 -1.46 36.06
CA ASP A 382 16.43 -0.13 36.12
C ASP A 382 15.72 0.89 35.20
N PHE A 383 14.88 0.43 34.27
CA PHE A 383 14.07 1.30 33.43
C PHE A 383 12.84 1.79 34.21
N LYS A 384 12.79 3.09 34.49
CA LYS A 384 11.68 3.72 35.22
C LYS A 384 10.61 4.20 34.25
N LEU A 385 9.45 3.56 34.27
CA LEU A 385 8.28 4.06 33.55
C LEU A 385 7.75 5.34 34.18
N ASN A 386 7.50 6.35 33.37
CA ASN A 386 6.75 7.54 33.79
C ASN A 386 5.25 7.24 33.89
N GLN A 387 4.50 8.13 34.54
CA GLN A 387 3.07 7.94 34.79
C GLN A 387 2.26 7.76 33.49
N SER A 388 2.55 8.53 32.44
CA SER A 388 1.86 8.44 31.15
C SER A 388 2.04 7.08 30.49
N ALA A 389 3.27 6.55 30.49
CA ALA A 389 3.57 5.22 29.97
C ALA A 389 2.84 4.12 30.76
N ILE A 390 2.76 4.24 32.09
CA ILE A 390 1.99 3.29 32.91
C ILE A 390 0.50 3.36 32.57
N CYS A 391 -0.06 4.56 32.42
CA CYS A 391 -1.45 4.76 32.02
C CYS A 391 -1.72 4.16 30.63
N LEU A 392 -0.85 4.41 29.65
CA LEU A 392 -0.96 3.85 28.31
C LEU A 392 -0.91 2.32 28.34
N PHE A 393 0.08 1.72 29.00
CA PHE A 393 0.13 0.26 29.18
C PHE A 393 -1.18 -0.27 29.75
N THR A 394 -1.66 0.35 30.82
CA THR A 394 -2.89 -0.06 31.51
C THR A 394 -4.11 0.05 30.60
N GLN A 395 -4.25 1.16 29.87
CA GLN A 395 -5.37 1.43 28.99
C GLN A 395 -5.37 0.49 27.78
N THR A 396 -4.24 0.36 27.09
CA THR A 396 -4.15 -0.53 25.93
C THR A 396 -4.38 -1.98 26.35
N LEU A 397 -3.87 -2.39 27.52
CA LEU A 397 -4.21 -3.69 28.07
C LEU A 397 -5.71 -3.83 28.31
N TYR A 398 -6.35 -2.86 28.95
CA TYR A 398 -7.78 -2.91 29.20
C TYR A 398 -8.62 -3.07 27.92
N GLU A 399 -8.32 -2.27 26.90
CA GLU A 399 -9.00 -2.29 25.61
C GLU A 399 -8.80 -3.64 24.89
N GLN A 400 -7.59 -4.20 24.98
CA GLN A 400 -7.23 -5.45 24.29
C GLN A 400 -7.69 -6.71 25.02
N LEU A 401 -7.88 -6.65 26.34
CA LEU A 401 -8.16 -7.82 27.17
C LEU A 401 -9.62 -8.23 27.27
N GLY A 402 -10.53 -7.56 26.54
CA GLY A 402 -11.97 -7.84 26.48
C GLY A 402 -12.44 -9.10 27.23
N SER A 403 -12.77 -8.96 28.52
CA SER A 403 -13.28 -9.97 29.48
C SER A 403 -12.62 -11.38 29.57
N GLY A 404 -11.62 -11.75 28.76
CA GLY A 404 -11.27 -13.17 28.55
C GLY A 404 -9.83 -13.61 28.89
N GLN A 405 -8.86 -12.70 28.95
CA GLN A 405 -7.44 -13.09 29.08
C GLN A 405 -6.85 -12.83 30.48
N THR A 406 -7.29 -13.60 31.47
CA THR A 406 -6.85 -13.52 32.87
C THR A 406 -5.35 -13.77 33.08
N LYS A 407 -4.70 -14.61 32.27
CA LYS A 407 -3.25 -14.90 32.40
C LYS A 407 -2.36 -13.71 32.05
N LEU A 408 -2.74 -12.94 31.04
CA LEU A 408 -2.00 -11.75 30.63
C LEU A 408 -2.20 -10.64 31.68
N ILE A 409 -3.43 -10.46 32.18
CA ILE A 409 -3.74 -9.58 33.33
C ILE A 409 -2.86 -9.91 34.54
N ASP A 410 -2.78 -11.17 34.93
CA ASP A 410 -1.96 -11.58 36.07
C ASP A 410 -0.46 -11.41 35.82
N HIS A 411 0.00 -11.60 34.59
CA HIS A 411 1.38 -11.34 34.20
C HIS A 411 1.71 -9.85 34.32
N PHE A 412 0.86 -8.96 33.81
CA PHE A 412 1.04 -7.51 33.89
C PHE A 412 0.86 -6.94 35.29
N ARG A 413 -0.07 -7.49 36.08
CA ARG A 413 -0.23 -7.12 37.48
C ARG A 413 1.06 -7.38 38.26
N LYS A 414 1.76 -8.50 37.96
CA LYS A 414 3.09 -8.79 38.52
C LYS A 414 4.15 -7.77 38.08
N ILE A 415 4.14 -7.35 36.82
CA ILE A 415 5.04 -6.30 36.29
C ILE A 415 4.81 -4.99 37.04
N LEU A 416 3.55 -4.54 37.14
CA LEU A 416 3.20 -3.29 37.82
C LEU A 416 3.56 -3.31 39.30
N THR A 417 3.37 -4.44 40.00
CA THR A 417 3.79 -4.56 41.41
C THR A 417 5.32 -4.50 41.61
N HIS A 418 6.12 -4.80 40.59
CA HIS A 418 7.59 -4.73 40.67
C HIS A 418 8.17 -3.35 40.32
N VAL A 419 7.52 -2.59 39.44
CA VAL A 419 8.11 -1.34 38.90
C VAL A 419 8.01 -0.14 39.86
N ASN A 420 7.14 -0.17 40.88
CA ASN A 420 7.17 0.78 42.02
C ASN A 420 6.07 0.44 43.05
N GLU A 421 6.40 0.07 44.29
CA GLU A 421 5.38 -0.24 45.32
C GLU A 421 4.44 0.94 45.64
N THR A 422 4.94 2.18 45.54
CA THR A 422 4.19 3.40 45.89
C THR A 422 3.24 3.87 44.78
N TYR A 423 3.68 3.80 43.51
CA TYR A 423 2.84 4.17 42.36
C TYR A 423 1.93 3.03 41.92
N SER A 424 2.37 1.77 42.02
CA SER A 424 1.55 0.62 41.64
C SER A 424 0.26 0.55 42.45
N ARG A 425 0.24 0.86 43.75
CA ARG A 425 -1.03 0.85 44.51
C ARG A 425 -2.01 1.90 44.00
N TYR A 426 -1.58 3.15 43.82
CA TYR A 426 -2.48 4.21 43.34
C TYR A 426 -2.90 4.02 41.88
N THR A 427 -1.97 3.60 41.01
CA THR A 427 -2.26 3.36 39.59
C THR A 427 -3.01 2.05 39.37
N ILE A 428 -2.76 0.97 40.13
CA ILE A 428 -3.61 -0.23 40.12
C ILE A 428 -4.99 0.11 40.69
N GLN A 429 -5.09 0.98 41.69
CA GLN A 429 -6.38 1.40 42.25
C GLN A 429 -7.16 2.31 41.28
N GLN A 430 -6.50 3.24 40.58
CA GLN A 430 -7.10 4.01 39.49
C GLN A 430 -7.42 3.13 38.27
N ALA A 431 -6.54 2.22 37.88
CA ALA A 431 -6.78 1.24 36.82
C ALA A 431 -7.98 0.38 37.17
N CYS A 432 -8.04 -0.19 38.38
CA CYS A 432 -9.20 -0.93 38.89
C CYS A 432 -10.46 -0.05 38.94
N HIS A 433 -10.34 1.23 39.28
CA HIS A 433 -11.48 2.15 39.29
C HIS A 433 -11.99 2.44 37.88
N CYS A 434 -11.08 2.71 36.92
CA CYS A 434 -11.40 2.88 35.50
C CYS A 434 -11.96 1.59 34.90
N MET A 435 -11.38 0.44 35.24
CA MET A 435 -11.87 -0.89 34.86
C MET A 435 -13.28 -1.13 35.39
N ASN A 436 -13.55 -0.81 36.67
CA ASN A 436 -14.88 -0.95 37.25
C ASN A 436 -15.89 0.03 36.62
N ALA A 437 -15.48 1.27 36.34
CA ALA A 437 -16.34 2.28 35.71
C ALA A 437 -16.66 1.93 34.25
N ALA A 438 -15.67 1.48 33.48
CA ALA A 438 -15.85 1.08 32.09
C ALA A 438 -16.61 -0.26 31.99
N HIS A 439 -16.39 -1.22 32.91
CA HIS A 439 -17.21 -2.43 33.01
C HIS A 439 -18.67 -2.10 33.37
N GLN A 440 -18.90 -1.15 34.29
CA GLN A 440 -20.24 -0.64 34.59
C GLN A 440 -20.89 0.05 33.38
N ALA A 441 -20.14 0.86 32.62
CA ALA A 441 -20.63 1.48 31.40
C ALA A 441 -21.02 0.44 30.34
N LEU A 442 -20.22 -0.62 30.16
CA LEU A 442 -20.50 -1.72 29.24
C LEU A 442 -21.73 -2.53 29.68
N LEU A 443 -21.89 -2.80 30.98
CA LEU A 443 -23.09 -3.43 31.54
C LEU A 443 -24.33 -2.55 31.36
N LEU A 444 -24.19 -1.23 31.49
CA LEU A 444 -25.27 -0.28 31.23
C LEU A 444 -25.64 -0.24 29.74
N GLN A 445 -24.67 -0.35 28.84
CA GLN A 445 -24.88 -0.45 27.40
C GLN A 445 -25.56 -1.77 27.00
N GLN A 446 -25.17 -2.89 27.62
CA GLN A 446 -25.82 -4.19 27.40
C GLN A 446 -27.26 -4.19 27.96
N ARG A 447 -27.48 -3.56 29.13
CA ARG A 447 -28.83 -3.39 29.69
C ARG A 447 -29.70 -2.46 28.86
N SER A 448 -29.16 -1.39 28.28
CA SER A 448 -29.92 -0.51 27.38
C SER A 448 -30.23 -1.22 26.05
N SER A 449 -29.34 -2.07 25.56
CA SER A 449 -29.57 -2.93 24.38
C SER A 449 -30.63 -4.01 24.64
N GLN A 450 -30.58 -4.67 25.80
CA GLN A 450 -31.61 -5.63 26.24
C GLN A 450 -32.96 -4.96 26.47
N SER A 451 -32.97 -3.80 27.13
CA SER A 451 -34.16 -2.94 27.27
C SER A 451 -34.75 -2.55 25.92
N LEU A 452 -33.93 -2.22 24.92
CA LEU A 452 -34.41 -1.91 23.56
C LEU A 452 -34.98 -3.15 22.88
N SER A 453 -34.41 -4.34 23.09
CA SER A 453 -34.95 -5.60 22.59
C SER A 453 -36.26 -6.01 23.29
N ASP A 454 -36.40 -5.72 24.58
CA ASP A 454 -37.62 -5.96 25.38
C ASP A 454 -38.74 -4.98 24.99
N VAL A 455 -38.39 -3.72 24.72
CA VAL A 455 -39.32 -2.72 24.17
C VAL A 455 -39.76 -3.12 22.76
N HIS A 456 -38.86 -3.62 21.92
CA HIS A 456 -39.20 -4.12 20.59
C HIS A 456 -40.09 -5.38 20.65
N GLY A 457 -39.83 -6.29 21.60
CA GLY A 457 -40.68 -7.44 21.90
C GLY A 457 -42.07 -7.05 22.42
N LEU A 458 -42.17 -6.03 23.27
CA LEU A 458 -43.45 -5.46 23.74
C LEU A 458 -44.24 -4.78 22.61
N PHE A 459 -43.57 -4.10 21.68
CA PHE A 459 -44.21 -3.52 20.49
C PHE A 459 -44.74 -4.60 19.53
N GLN A 460 -44.02 -5.72 19.35
CA GLN A 460 -44.50 -6.85 18.53
C GLN A 460 -45.63 -7.64 19.22
N SER A 461 -45.62 -7.76 20.55
CA SER A 461 -46.70 -8.37 21.32
C SER A 461 -48.00 -7.52 21.30
N ARG A 462 -47.88 -6.19 21.38
CA ARG A 462 -49.03 -5.27 21.19
C ARG A 462 -49.60 -5.30 19.77
N LYS A 463 -48.77 -5.45 18.74
CA LYS A 463 -49.25 -5.62 17.34
C LYS A 463 -50.05 -6.91 17.14
N LYS A 464 -49.71 -7.99 17.86
CA LYS A 464 -50.49 -9.25 17.85
C LYS A 464 -51.80 -9.15 18.63
N HIS A 465 -51.90 -8.30 19.65
CA HIS A 465 -53.16 -8.10 20.38
C HIS A 465 -54.17 -7.19 19.66
N CYS A 466 -53.72 -6.21 18.87
CA CYS A 466 -54.63 -5.37 18.07
C CYS A 466 -55.32 -6.11 16.91
N HIS A 467 -54.81 -7.25 16.42
CA HIS A 467 -55.46 -8.02 15.36
C HIS A 467 -56.51 -9.03 15.85
N THR A 468 -56.81 -9.07 17.16
CA THR A 468 -57.78 -10.01 17.76
C THR A 468 -59.07 -9.35 18.24
N LEU A 469 -59.24 -8.03 18.06
CA LEU A 469 -60.41 -7.27 18.52
C LEU A 469 -61.36 -6.76 17.42
N ASP A 470 -61.02 -6.93 16.13
CA ASP A 470 -61.86 -6.48 15.00
C ASP A 470 -62.66 -7.62 14.32
N ALA A 471 -63.00 -8.68 15.05
CA ALA A 471 -63.80 -9.78 14.52
C ALA A 471 -64.92 -10.18 15.47
N LYS A 472 -65.83 -9.26 15.81
CA LYS A 472 -67.19 -9.57 16.33
C LYS A 472 -68.07 -8.33 16.52
N THR A 473 -68.72 -7.89 15.44
CA THR A 473 -70.03 -7.18 15.41
C THR A 473 -70.43 -7.03 13.93
N SER A 474 -71.29 -7.92 13.39
CA SER A 474 -72.72 -7.67 13.10
C SER A 474 -72.96 -6.36 12.32
N GLY A 475 -73.51 -6.32 11.11
CA GLY A 475 -74.62 -7.09 10.57
C GLY A 475 -75.67 -6.10 10.05
N THR A 476 -75.98 -6.19 8.74
CA THR A 476 -77.25 -5.80 8.07
C THR A 476 -78.13 -4.69 8.66
N LEU A 477 -78.41 -3.65 7.85
CA LEU A 477 -79.79 -3.27 7.50
C LEU A 477 -79.86 -2.29 6.31
N SER A 478 -80.90 -2.51 5.51
CA SER A 478 -81.41 -1.84 4.31
C SER A 478 -81.69 -0.34 4.44
N ILE A 479 -81.47 0.43 3.36
CA ILE A 479 -82.42 0.81 2.29
C ILE A 479 -81.59 1.20 1.07
#